data_AF-A0A2E9UZ73-F1
#
_entry.id   AF-A0A2E9UZ73-F1
#
_cell.length_a   1.000
_cell.length_b   1.000
_cell.length_c   1.000
_cell.angle_alpha   90.00
_cell.angle_beta   90.00
_cell.angle_gamma   90.00
#
_symmetry.space_group_name_H-M   'P 1'
#
loop_
_entity.id
_entity.type
_entity.pdbx_description
1 polymer ?
#
loop_
_entity_poly.entity_id
_entity_poly.type
_entity_poly.pdbx_seq_one_letter_code
_entity_poly.pdbx_strand_id
1 'polypeptide(L)'
;MNPSRPNTVRLQRLARAYRETVALLAAVELDLFSKISEGANTEHLLIDALGISKLNAERIIIACLGLGLLSKNNNLLRTLQT
;
A
#
# COMPACT_ATOMS: atom_id res chain seq x y z
N MET A 1 -23.95 -23.69 13.70
CA MET A 1 -22.66 -22.97 13.77
C MET A 1 -22.76 -21.94 14.88
N ASN A 2 -21.87 -21.93 15.89
CA ASN A 2 -21.96 -20.95 16.99
C ASN A 2 -21.49 -19.57 16.49
N PRO A 3 -22.38 -18.58 16.34
CA PRO A 3 -22.01 -17.27 15.78
C PRO A 3 -21.02 -16.50 16.67
N SER A 4 -20.95 -16.82 17.96
CA SER A 4 -20.05 -16.19 18.92
C SER A 4 -18.62 -16.72 18.84
N ARG A 5 -18.41 -17.94 18.32
CA ARG A 5 -17.06 -18.51 18.18
C ARG A 5 -16.40 -18.01 16.90
N PRO A 6 -15.20 -17.38 16.96
CA PRO A 6 -14.47 -17.01 15.76
C PRO A 6 -14.21 -18.24 14.89
N ASN A 7 -14.51 -18.15 13.59
CA ASN A 7 -14.09 -19.14 12.61
C ASN A 7 -12.71 -18.78 12.04
N THR A 8 -12.07 -19.73 11.38
CA THR A 8 -10.73 -19.53 10.79
C THR A 8 -10.70 -18.40 9.77
N VAL A 9 -11.78 -18.22 8.99
CA VAL A 9 -11.93 -17.10 8.05
C VAL A 9 -11.89 -15.75 8.77
N ARG A 10 -12.61 -15.60 9.90
CA ARG A 10 -12.63 -14.37 10.69
C ARG A 10 -11.26 -14.06 11.28
N LEU A 11 -10.57 -15.08 11.80
CA LEU A 11 -9.21 -14.91 12.32
C LEU A 11 -8.21 -14.51 11.22
N GLN A 12 -8.30 -15.11 10.04
CA GLN A 12 -7.46 -14.76 8.89
C GLN A 12 -7.73 -13.33 8.39
N ARG A 13 -9.00 -12.89 8.38
CA ARG A 13 -9.37 -11.50 8.05
C ARG A 13 -8.75 -10.50 9.03
N LEU A 14 -8.75 -10.80 10.33
CA LEU A 14 -8.10 -9.95 11.33
C LEU A 14 -6.57 -9.87 11.11
N ALA A 15 -5.92 -11.01 10.87
CA ALA A 15 -4.49 -11.04 10.58
C ALA A 15 -4.16 -10.27 9.28
N ARG A 16 -5.04 -10.35 8.27
CA ARG A 16 -4.92 -9.56 7.05
C ARG A 16 -5.07 -8.07 7.36
N ALA A 17 -6.12 -7.65 8.06
CA ALA A 17 -6.39 -6.24 8.39
C ALA A 17 -5.22 -5.55 9.12
N TYR A 18 -4.50 -6.27 9.99
CA TYR A 18 -3.28 -5.75 10.61
C TYR A 18 -2.22 -5.38 9.56
N ARG A 19 -1.99 -6.24 8.55
CA ARG A 19 -1.03 -5.96 7.47
C ARG A 19 -1.48 -4.79 6.60
N GLU A 20 -2.78 -4.67 6.33
CA GLU A 20 -3.34 -3.56 5.54
C GLU A 20 -3.16 -2.22 6.27
N THR A 21 -3.39 -2.22 7.58
CA THR A 21 -3.19 -1.05 8.45
C THR A 21 -1.72 -0.61 8.46
N VAL A 22 -0.79 -1.56 8.64
CA VAL A 22 0.65 -1.25 8.68
C VAL A 22 1.16 -0.79 7.31
N ALA A 23 0.65 -1.34 6.21
CA ALA A 23 1.01 -0.86 4.87
C ALA A 23 0.54 0.58 4.64
N LEU A 24 -0.68 0.94 5.06
CA LEU A 24 -1.16 2.31 4.98
C LEU A 24 -0.29 3.25 5.84
N LEU A 25 0.00 2.85 7.09
CA LEU A 25 0.86 3.64 7.98
C LEU A 25 2.25 3.86 7.38
N ALA A 26 2.88 2.80 6.86
CA ALA A 26 4.19 2.90 6.21
C ALA A 26 4.16 3.82 4.99
N ALA A 27 3.10 3.79 4.18
CA ALA A 27 2.95 4.70 3.04
C ALA A 27 2.84 6.17 3.47
N VAL A 28 2.17 6.45 4.60
CA VAL A 28 2.09 7.79 5.20
C VAL A 28 3.45 8.23 5.74
N GLU A 29 4.13 7.39 6.53
CA GLU A 29 5.43 7.70 7.14
C GLU A 29 6.54 7.91 6.10
N LEU A 30 6.46 7.22 4.96
CA LEU A 30 7.37 7.40 3.83
C LEU A 30 6.99 8.57 2.91
N ASP A 31 5.91 9.28 3.22
CA ASP A 31 5.36 10.37 2.43
C ASP A 31 5.06 9.97 0.98
N LEU A 32 4.67 8.70 0.79
CA LEU A 32 4.53 8.07 -0.53
C LEU A 32 3.51 8.81 -1.40
N PHE A 33 2.38 9.21 -0.81
CA PHE A 33 1.29 9.86 -1.53
C PHE A 33 1.64 11.28 -1.98
N SER A 34 2.38 12.02 -1.14
CA SER A 34 2.85 13.37 -1.47
C SER A 34 3.88 13.31 -2.59
N LYS A 35 4.85 12.39 -2.52
CA LYS A 35 5.84 12.17 -3.59
C LYS A 35 5.18 11.92 -4.96
N ILE A 36 4.11 11.12 -5.00
CA ILE A 36 3.35 10.91 -6.24
C ILE A 36 2.69 12.22 -6.72
N SER A 37 2.08 12.97 -5.81
CA SER A 37 1.42 14.25 -6.13
C SER A 37 2.42 15.32 -6.60
N GLU A 38 3.66 15.26 -6.13
CA GLU A 38 4.77 16.12 -6.52
C GLU A 38 5.43 15.71 -7.85
N GLY A 39 4.99 14.60 -8.46
CA GLY A 39 5.42 14.18 -9.79
C GLY A 39 6.28 12.92 -9.84
N ALA A 40 6.59 12.29 -8.69
CA ALA A 40 7.20 10.95 -8.66
C ALA A 40 6.16 9.86 -8.98
N ASN A 41 5.48 9.99 -10.12
CA ASN A 41 4.31 9.22 -10.51
C ASN A 41 4.62 8.04 -11.44
N THR A 42 5.88 7.60 -11.48
CA THR A 42 6.28 6.33 -12.09
C THR A 42 6.98 5.48 -11.04
N GLU A 43 7.00 4.17 -11.24
CA GLU A 43 7.61 3.24 -10.28
C GLU A 43 9.09 3.55 -10.03
N HIS A 44 9.85 3.86 -11.09
CA HIS A 44 11.25 4.27 -10.97
C HIS A 44 11.41 5.56 -10.16
N LEU A 45 10.68 6.62 -10.52
CA LEU A 45 10.78 7.90 -9.83
C LEU A 45 10.36 7.79 -8.36
N LEU A 46 9.34 6.98 -8.07
CA LEU A 46 8.86 6.79 -6.71
C LEU A 46 9.87 6.00 -5.87
N ILE A 47 10.48 4.94 -6.42
CA ILE A 47 11.53 4.18 -5.74
C ILE A 47 12.68 5.11 -5.33
N ASP A 48 13.14 5.96 -6.25
CA ASP A 48 14.21 6.92 -5.98
C ASP A 48 13.77 7.95 -4.93
N ALA A 49 12.55 8.47 -5.04
CA ALA A 49 12.02 9.47 -4.13
C ALA A 49 11.83 8.94 -2.70
N LEU A 50 11.48 7.66 -2.51
CA LEU A 50 11.22 7.07 -1.19
C LEU A 50 12.46 6.97 -0.29
N GLY A 51 13.67 7.00 -0.86
CA GLY A 51 14.91 7.01 -0.07
C GLY A 51 15.18 5.75 0.77
N ILE A 52 14.53 4.63 0.43
CA ILE A 52 14.71 3.32 1.07
C ILE A 52 15.29 2.32 0.07
N SER A 53 15.60 1.10 0.53
CA SER A 53 16.08 0.06 -0.38
C SER A 53 15.07 -0.21 -1.49
N LYS A 54 15.56 -0.39 -2.72
CA LYS A 54 14.75 -0.67 -3.90
C LYS A 54 13.71 -1.78 -3.66
N LEU A 55 14.13 -2.89 -3.07
CA LEU A 55 13.25 -4.01 -2.76
C LEU A 55 12.11 -3.63 -1.80
N ASN A 56 12.38 -2.77 -0.80
CA ASN A 56 11.34 -2.34 0.14
C ASN A 56 10.41 -1.29 -0.49
N ALA A 57 10.93 -0.42 -1.36
CA ALA A 57 10.11 0.49 -2.15
C ALA A 57 9.16 -0.27 -3.08
N GLU A 58 9.66 -1.27 -3.83
CA GLU A 58 8.83 -2.14 -4.67
C GLU A 58 7.74 -2.85 -3.85
N ARG A 59 8.10 -3.39 -2.68
CA ARG A 59 7.16 -4.06 -1.78
C ARG A 59 6.03 -3.15 -1.30
N ILE A 60 6.34 -1.92 -0.88
CA ILE A 60 5.30 -1.00 -0.40
C ILE A 60 4.42 -0.51 -1.56
N ILE A 61 5.00 -0.26 -2.74
CA ILE A 61 4.23 0.11 -3.94
C ILE A 61 3.25 -1.01 -4.32
N ILE A 62 3.72 -2.26 -4.38
CA ILE A 62 2.88 -3.43 -4.66
C ILE A 62 1.79 -3.59 -3.60
N ALA A 63 2.12 -3.41 -2.31
CA ALA A 63 1.14 -3.47 -1.24
C ALA A 63 0.06 -2.41 -1.42
N CYS A 64 0.43 -1.15 -1.68
CA CYS A 64 -0.54 -0.08 -1.89
C CYS A 64 -1.40 -0.28 -3.15
N LEU A 65 -0.86 -0.86 -4.22
CA LEU A 65 -1.65 -1.27 -5.39
C LEU A 65 -2.64 -2.39 -5.03
N GLY A 66 -2.19 -3.42 -4.32
CA GLY A 66 -3.02 -4.56 -3.92
C GLY A 66 -4.10 -4.21 -2.90
N LEU A 67 -3.92 -3.13 -2.15
CA LEU A 67 -4.92 -2.58 -1.22
C LEU A 67 -5.86 -1.58 -1.87
N GLY A 68 -5.63 -1.22 -3.14
CA GLY A 68 -6.36 -0.13 -3.78
C GLY A 68 -6.18 1.16 -3.00
N LEU A 69 -4.93 1.51 -2.67
CA LEU A 69 -4.52 2.84 -2.21
C LEU A 69 -3.85 3.62 -3.36
N LEU A 70 -3.24 2.87 -4.28
CA LEU A 70 -2.75 3.35 -5.57
C LEU A 70 -3.50 2.66 -6.70
N SER A 71 -3.56 3.34 -7.84
CA SER A 71 -3.88 2.73 -9.13
C SER A 71 -2.72 2.93 -10.10
N LYS A 72 -2.58 1.99 -11.04
CA LYS A 72 -1.60 2.07 -12.12
C LYS A 72 -2.35 2.14 -13.45
N ASN A 73 -2.13 3.21 -14.21
CA ASN A 73 -2.61 3.35 -15.59
C ASN A 73 -1.39 3.48 -16.50
N ASN A 74 -1.17 2.48 -17.35
CA ASN A 74 0.07 2.30 -18.09
C ASN A 74 1.29 2.31 -17.14
N ASN A 75 2.15 3.33 -17.25
CA ASN A 75 3.31 3.52 -16.39
C ASN A 75 3.10 4.55 -15.28
N LEU A 76 1.92 5.14 -15.18
CA LEU A 76 1.62 6.19 -14.21
C LEU A 76 0.93 5.62 -12.97
N LEU A 77 1.48 5.94 -11.81
CA LEU A 77 0.90 5.72 -10.49
C LEU A 77 0.03 6.91 -10.10
N ARG A 78 -1.13 6.64 -9.53
CA ARG A 78 -2.06 7.65 -9.01
C ARG A 78 -2.56 7.25 -7.64
N THR A 79 -2.69 8.21 -6.74
CA THR A 79 -3.41 8.05 -5.49
C THR A 79 -4.91 7.95 -5.79
N LEU A 80 -5.68 7.21 -4.98
CA LEU A 80 -7.13 7.31 -5.10
C LEU A 80 -7.60 8.69 -4.66
N GLN A 81 -8.25 9.40 -5.58
CA GLN A 81 -9.06 10.56 -5.26
C GLN A 81 -10.43 10.05 -4.79
N THR A 82 -10.78 10.34 -3.54
CA THR A 82 -12.18 10.46 -3.09
C THR A 82 -12.80 11.71 -3.67
#